data_AF-A0A966KTF5-F1
#
_entry.id   AF-A0A966KTF5-F1
#
_cell.length_a   1.000
_cell.length_b   1.000
_cell.length_c   1.000
_cell.angle_alpha   90.00
_cell.angle_beta   90.00
_cell.angle_gamma   90.00
#
_symmetry.space_group_name_H-M   'P 1'
#
loop_
_entity.id
_entity.type
_entity.pdbx_description
1 polymer ?
#
loop_
_entity_poly.entity_id
_entity_poly.type
_entity_poly.pdbx_seq_one_letter_code
_entity_poly.pdbx_strand_id
1 'polypeptide(L)'
;MHTVYGVTLIAPKPADAARETQMREAVGALILPWLEATWPEPSRTNTVQVNARSAVTDKVFRVDVSEQHRDGEARQVTSVSMYNTQRGDLCIDIRREVRPTGTAVLPRERTELPPKALTTLVADIVRELRVRDAHNAVSPSISKATSELDGQAVAALIDAPSRRLPVIVESTVNKARIATGSETARVLTGAAHVYHLTTAEAERGFNQVSGQRKASNSWVIVAWPGLGKAARLDAYPQQDDERLVHDVLAAAIGALPVQPRPTTRPTTLSNVPIQQMVANTSSPEVGELRRKNQELEQRVNNLQDDYDALHDNLTTTEHLTAKMAEDRDRYRDQLTALLTLRDDAKQWNNTAQVVAMAKQSFSMLDFHPDVDSRLGKTSFSPATNQRLFGSLLELNNLAARLRRGDIEPHLFNTYCTEKFNFAPSVGDNAINKFGSDYTIEWNGKPVQLGPHIRCNEARIYFYLDQQQRRVVVGHVGEHLRDKSTS
;
A
#
# COMPACT_ATOMS: atom_id res chain seq x y z
N MET A 1 3.10 -1.58 2.22
CA MET A 1 3.03 -1.04 0.84
C MET A 1 2.36 0.31 0.93
N HIS A 2 3.00 1.35 0.40
CA HIS A 2 2.49 2.71 0.42
C HIS A 2 2.64 3.33 -0.97
N THR A 3 1.57 3.86 -1.54
CA THR A 3 1.62 4.58 -2.82
C THR A 3 2.13 5.99 -2.58
N VAL A 4 3.26 6.33 -3.20
CA VAL A 4 3.91 7.65 -3.06
C VAL A 4 3.60 8.57 -4.25
N TYR A 5 3.13 8.01 -5.36
CA TYR A 5 2.58 8.74 -6.50
C TYR A 5 1.58 7.85 -7.25
N GLY A 6 0.53 8.44 -7.80
CA GLY A 6 -0.26 7.77 -8.83
C GLY A 6 -1.29 8.66 -9.49
N VAL A 7 -1.60 8.32 -10.74
CA VAL A 7 -2.60 8.99 -11.57
C VAL A 7 -3.38 7.96 -12.38
N THR A 8 -4.63 8.30 -12.69
CA THR A 8 -5.50 7.48 -13.53
C THR A 8 -6.00 8.31 -14.70
N LEU A 9 -5.60 7.91 -15.90
CA LEU A 9 -6.06 8.52 -17.15
C LEU A 9 -7.19 7.69 -17.73
N ILE A 10 -8.28 8.35 -18.14
CA ILE A 10 -9.45 7.67 -18.69
C ILE A 10 -9.70 8.23 -20.09
N ALA A 11 -9.45 7.40 -21.09
CA ALA A 11 -9.76 7.68 -22.47
C ALA A 11 -11.18 7.19 -22.80
N PRO A 12 -11.91 7.85 -23.72
CA PRO A 12 -13.26 7.46 -24.08
C PRO A 12 -13.36 6.01 -24.53
N LYS A 13 -14.49 5.37 -24.23
CA LYS A 13 -14.82 4.04 -24.76
C LYS A 13 -14.54 3.96 -26.28
N PRO A 14 -13.75 2.99 -26.74
CA PRO A 14 -13.48 2.80 -28.16
C PRO A 14 -14.77 2.39 -28.89
N ALA A 15 -14.90 2.82 -30.15
CA ALA A 15 -16.08 2.55 -30.97
C ALA A 15 -16.26 1.05 -31.27
N ASP A 16 -15.14 0.34 -31.43
CA ASP A 16 -15.09 -1.10 -31.71
C ASP A 16 -13.78 -1.71 -31.17
N ALA A 17 -13.64 -3.03 -31.31
CA ALA A 17 -12.47 -3.77 -30.85
C ALA A 17 -11.18 -3.40 -31.61
N ALA A 18 -11.25 -3.04 -32.90
CA ALA A 18 -10.07 -2.67 -33.68
C ALA A 18 -9.50 -1.34 -33.19
N ARG A 19 -10.38 -0.37 -32.89
CA ARG A 19 -10.00 0.91 -32.30
C ARG A 19 -9.45 0.75 -30.89
N GLU A 20 -10.00 -0.17 -30.09
CA GLU A 20 -9.45 -0.52 -28.78
C GLU A 20 -8.00 -1.00 -28.90
N THR A 21 -7.76 -1.97 -29.79
CA THR A 21 -6.41 -2.50 -30.05
C THR A 21 -5.46 -1.39 -30.48
N GLN A 22 -5.87 -0.52 -31.40
CA GLN A 22 -5.05 0.60 -31.85
C GLN A 22 -4.71 1.58 -30.72
N MET A 23 -5.66 1.89 -29.84
CA MET A 23 -5.40 2.77 -28.69
C MET A 23 -4.42 2.12 -27.70
N ARG A 24 -4.57 0.82 -27.46
CA ARG A 24 -3.66 0.06 -26.59
C ARG A 24 -2.24 0.01 -27.17
N GLU A 25 -2.11 -0.28 -28.45
CA GLU A 25 -0.84 -0.31 -29.17
C GLU A 25 -0.15 1.07 -29.16
N ALA A 26 -0.91 2.15 -29.35
CA ALA A 26 -0.39 3.52 -29.27
C ALA A 26 0.21 3.82 -27.89
N VAL A 27 -0.45 3.41 -26.81
CA VAL A 27 0.12 3.53 -25.45
C VAL A 27 1.32 2.60 -25.26
N GLY A 28 1.26 1.36 -25.75
CA GLY A 28 2.39 0.43 -25.71
C GLY A 28 3.64 0.96 -26.40
N ALA A 29 3.46 1.65 -27.53
CA ALA A 29 4.53 2.31 -28.28
C ALA A 29 5.17 3.49 -27.53
N LEU A 30 4.51 4.05 -26.50
CA LEU A 30 5.09 5.04 -25.59
C LEU A 30 5.79 4.39 -24.40
N ILE A 31 5.23 3.29 -23.87
CA ILE A 31 5.76 2.58 -22.70
C ILE A 31 7.12 1.96 -23.00
N LEU A 32 7.30 1.31 -24.16
CA LEU A 32 8.55 0.62 -24.49
C LEU A 32 9.76 1.58 -24.59
N PRO A 33 9.71 2.68 -25.36
CA PRO A 33 10.81 3.65 -25.38
C PRO A 33 11.07 4.29 -24.03
N TRP A 34 10.02 4.56 -23.25
CA TRP A 34 10.17 5.08 -21.89
C TRP A 34 10.89 4.10 -20.96
N LEU A 35 10.57 2.80 -21.05
CA LEU A 35 11.27 1.75 -20.31
C LEU A 35 12.73 1.66 -20.73
N GLU A 36 13.04 1.65 -22.01
CA GLU A 36 14.44 1.60 -22.49
C GLU A 36 15.23 2.86 -22.14
N ALA A 37 14.62 4.04 -22.17
CA ALA A 37 15.28 5.28 -21.79
C ALA A 37 15.54 5.39 -20.27
N THR A 38 14.64 4.83 -19.45
CA THR A 38 14.72 4.97 -17.98
C THR A 38 15.42 3.78 -17.31
N TRP A 39 15.15 2.56 -17.78
CA TRP A 39 15.76 1.30 -17.33
C TRP A 39 16.16 0.45 -18.55
N PRO A 40 17.25 0.83 -19.25
CA PRO A 40 17.73 0.11 -20.42
C PRO A 40 18.07 -1.34 -20.06
N GLU A 41 17.96 -2.26 -21.02
CA GLU A 41 18.21 -3.70 -20.80
C GLU A 41 19.47 -4.02 -19.95
N PRO A 42 20.63 -3.38 -20.14
CA PRO A 42 21.83 -3.65 -19.33
C PRO A 42 21.72 -3.27 -17.85
N SER A 43 20.80 -2.36 -17.48
CA SER A 43 20.58 -1.96 -16.07
C SER A 43 19.60 -2.88 -15.34
N ARG A 44 18.90 -3.77 -16.07
CA ARG A 44 17.91 -4.72 -15.53
C ARG A 44 18.59 -5.90 -14.86
N THR A 45 19.04 -5.65 -13.63
CA THR A 45 19.75 -6.62 -12.79
C THR A 45 18.84 -7.13 -11.66
N ASN A 46 19.35 -7.94 -10.73
CA ASN A 46 18.55 -8.40 -9.57
C ASN A 46 18.01 -7.25 -8.69
N THR A 47 18.68 -6.09 -8.72
CA THR A 47 18.25 -4.90 -7.99
C THR A 47 17.25 -4.05 -8.77
N VAL A 48 17.06 -4.30 -10.08
CA VAL A 48 16.11 -3.59 -10.98
C VAL A 48 15.42 -4.62 -11.88
N GLN A 49 14.23 -5.05 -11.49
CA GLN A 49 13.46 -6.06 -12.20
C GLN A 49 12.33 -5.41 -13.00
N VAL A 50 12.24 -5.70 -14.29
CA VAL A 50 11.14 -5.27 -15.15
C VAL A 50 10.31 -6.49 -15.53
N ASN A 51 9.02 -6.48 -15.18
CA ASN A 51 8.09 -7.58 -15.43
C ASN A 51 6.87 -7.06 -16.19
N ALA A 52 6.76 -7.40 -17.47
CA ALA A 52 5.54 -7.22 -18.23
C ALA A 52 4.63 -8.46 -18.07
N ARG A 53 3.37 -8.23 -17.73
CA ARG A 53 2.31 -9.22 -17.60
C ARG A 53 1.28 -8.97 -18.69
N SER A 54 1.01 -10.01 -19.48
CA SER A 54 0.12 -9.97 -20.64
C SER A 54 0.69 -9.14 -21.81
N ALA A 55 0.13 -9.34 -23.01
CA ALA A 55 0.41 -8.48 -24.14
C ALA A 55 -0.29 -7.11 -23.97
N VAL A 56 0.26 -6.07 -24.59
CA VAL A 56 -0.30 -4.70 -24.59
C VAL A 56 -1.77 -4.68 -25.05
N THR A 57 -2.11 -5.57 -25.98
CA THR A 57 -3.43 -5.72 -26.58
C THR A 57 -4.40 -6.56 -25.73
N ASP A 58 -3.93 -7.24 -24.68
CA ASP A 58 -4.78 -8.02 -23.80
C ASP A 58 -5.68 -7.10 -22.95
N LYS A 59 -6.83 -7.63 -22.50
CA LYS A 59 -7.82 -6.85 -21.74
C LYS A 59 -7.24 -6.20 -20.49
N VAL A 60 -6.30 -6.87 -19.84
CA VAL A 60 -5.50 -6.31 -18.75
C VAL A 60 -4.02 -6.48 -19.08
N PHE A 61 -3.35 -5.35 -19.29
CA PHE A 61 -1.90 -5.25 -19.45
C PHE A 61 -1.31 -4.61 -18.19
N ARG A 62 -0.15 -5.08 -17.74
CA ARG A 62 0.62 -4.44 -16.66
C ARG A 62 2.11 -4.59 -16.91
N VAL A 63 2.85 -3.50 -16.74
CA VAL A 63 4.30 -3.56 -16.54
C VAL A 63 4.66 -3.04 -15.17
N ASP A 64 5.45 -3.82 -14.45
CA ASP A 64 5.99 -3.49 -13.13
C ASP A 64 7.51 -3.36 -13.22
N VAL A 65 8.04 -2.22 -12.78
CA VAL A 65 9.47 -2.01 -12.57
C VAL A 65 9.72 -1.98 -11.07
N SER A 66 10.47 -2.93 -10.55
CA SER A 66 10.82 -3.02 -9.13
C SER A 66 12.32 -2.77 -8.94
N GLU A 67 12.65 -1.69 -8.27
CA GLU A 67 14.04 -1.29 -7.97
C GLU A 67 14.29 -1.16 -6.47
N GLN A 68 15.54 -1.25 -6.05
CA GLN A 68 15.95 -0.99 -4.68
C GLN A 68 15.67 0.48 -4.30
N HIS A 69 14.99 0.73 -3.17
CA HIS A 69 14.80 2.07 -2.65
C HIS A 69 16.14 2.67 -2.21
N ARG A 70 16.27 4.00 -2.27
CA ARG A 70 17.52 4.72 -1.92
C ARG A 70 18.02 4.40 -0.52
N ASP A 71 17.09 4.19 0.42
CA ASP A 71 17.40 3.89 1.82
C ASP A 71 17.70 2.41 2.10
N GLY A 72 17.73 1.54 1.08
CA GLY A 72 18.17 0.14 1.22
C GLY A 72 17.18 -0.83 1.90
N GLU A 73 16.20 -0.35 2.67
CA GLU A 73 15.26 -1.19 3.43
C GLU A 73 13.89 -1.42 2.76
N ALA A 74 13.74 -0.96 1.52
CA ALA A 74 12.51 -1.09 0.75
C ALA A 74 12.79 -1.32 -0.73
N ARG A 75 11.80 -1.84 -1.46
CA ARG A 75 11.74 -1.76 -2.91
C ARG A 75 10.76 -0.67 -3.33
N GLN A 76 11.14 0.06 -4.35
CA GLN A 76 10.27 0.96 -5.06
C GLN A 76 9.71 0.24 -6.29
N VAL A 77 8.40 0.32 -6.48
CA VAL A 77 7.72 -0.32 -7.60
C VAL A 77 6.98 0.74 -8.41
N THR A 78 7.39 0.92 -9.66
CA THR A 78 6.66 1.73 -10.64
C THR A 78 5.82 0.79 -11.49
N SER A 79 4.50 0.97 -11.51
CA SER A 79 3.58 0.14 -12.31
C SER A 79 2.82 0.99 -13.32
N VAL A 80 2.71 0.50 -14.55
CA VAL A 80 1.81 1.04 -15.59
C VAL A 80 0.85 -0.07 -15.98
N SER A 81 -0.45 0.17 -15.78
CA SER A 81 -1.51 -0.79 -16.09
C SER A 81 -2.50 -0.21 -17.10
N MET A 82 -3.00 -1.06 -17.99
CA MET A 82 -4.09 -0.72 -18.90
C MET A 82 -5.23 -1.72 -18.79
N TYR A 83 -6.44 -1.23 -18.64
CA TYR A 83 -7.65 -2.05 -18.53
C TYR A 83 -8.89 -1.24 -18.89
N ASN A 84 -10.00 -1.91 -19.20
CA ASN A 84 -11.27 -1.21 -19.41
C ASN A 84 -12.02 -1.01 -18.08
N THR A 85 -12.68 0.13 -17.92
CA THR A 85 -13.66 0.32 -16.83
C THR A 85 -14.91 -0.52 -17.09
N GLN A 86 -15.78 -0.67 -16.09
CA GLN A 86 -17.09 -1.33 -16.28
C GLN A 86 -17.93 -0.69 -17.39
N ARG A 87 -17.72 0.60 -17.69
CA ARG A 87 -18.41 1.32 -18.77
C ARG A 87 -17.77 1.12 -20.15
N GLY A 88 -16.61 0.46 -20.21
CA GLY A 88 -15.85 0.19 -21.43
C GLY A 88 -14.77 1.24 -21.75
N ASP A 89 -14.65 2.31 -20.97
CA ASP A 89 -13.59 3.31 -21.14
C ASP A 89 -12.21 2.69 -20.95
N LEU A 90 -11.22 3.09 -21.76
CA LEU A 90 -9.85 2.63 -21.58
C LEU A 90 -9.20 3.41 -20.44
N CYS A 91 -8.80 2.69 -19.39
CA CYS A 91 -8.14 3.23 -18.21
C CYS A 91 -6.65 2.92 -18.25
N ILE A 92 -5.83 3.93 -18.05
CA ILE A 92 -4.38 3.83 -17.92
C ILE A 92 -4.02 4.31 -16.53
N ASP A 93 -3.53 3.39 -15.71
CA ASP A 93 -3.26 3.61 -14.30
C ASP A 93 -1.75 3.50 -14.05
N ILE A 94 -1.17 4.58 -13.53
CA ILE A 94 0.27 4.72 -13.34
C ILE A 94 0.52 4.97 -11.86
N ARG A 95 1.33 4.13 -11.23
CA ARG A 95 1.61 4.21 -9.78
C ARG A 95 3.09 4.06 -9.49
N ARG A 96 3.50 4.65 -8.39
CA ARG A 96 4.77 4.40 -7.74
C ARG A 96 4.49 4.07 -6.28
N GLU A 97 4.98 2.92 -5.85
CA GLU A 97 4.75 2.38 -4.53
C GLU A 97 6.07 2.07 -3.85
N VAL A 98 6.15 2.31 -2.54
CA VAL A 98 7.24 1.84 -1.70
C VAL A 98 6.76 0.62 -0.93
N ARG A 99 7.49 -0.48 -1.08
CA ARG A 99 7.22 -1.78 -0.48
C ARG A 99 8.37 -2.11 0.48
N PRO A 100 8.12 -2.19 1.80
CA PRO A 100 9.16 -2.58 2.73
C PRO A 100 9.68 -3.98 2.39
N THR A 101 10.99 -4.17 2.51
CA THR A 101 11.60 -5.50 2.41
C THR A 101 11.83 -6.06 3.81
N GLY A 102 11.39 -7.30 4.05
CA GLY A 102 11.53 -7.94 5.36
C GLY A 102 10.69 -7.28 6.45
N THR A 103 11.31 -6.93 7.58
CA THR A 103 10.64 -6.37 8.77
C THR A 103 10.70 -4.84 8.87
N ALA A 104 11.16 -4.15 7.82
CA ALA A 104 11.32 -2.70 7.83
C ALA A 104 9.97 -1.99 8.03
N VAL A 105 9.92 -1.08 9.00
CA VAL A 105 8.77 -0.18 9.22
C VAL A 105 9.13 1.16 8.59
N LEU A 106 8.60 1.43 7.41
CA LEU A 106 8.83 2.70 6.73
C LEU A 106 7.94 3.78 7.37
N PRO A 107 8.50 4.97 7.71
CA PRO A 107 7.66 6.11 8.04
C PRO A 107 6.71 6.38 6.88
N ARG A 108 5.46 6.73 7.18
CA ARG A 108 4.51 7.22 6.17
C ARG A 108 4.98 8.60 5.72
N GLU A 109 5.95 8.67 4.81
CA GLU A 109 6.26 9.91 4.14
C GLU A 109 5.07 10.35 3.27
N ARG A 110 4.77 11.65 3.34
CA ARG A 110 3.67 12.26 2.61
C ARG A 110 4.10 12.53 1.17
N THR A 111 3.86 11.57 0.27
CA THR A 111 3.90 11.78 -1.19
C THR A 111 5.25 12.25 -1.73
N GLU A 112 5.91 11.45 -2.58
CA GLU A 112 7.16 11.87 -3.22
C GLU A 112 6.89 12.60 -4.54
N LEU A 113 7.73 13.58 -4.88
CA LEU A 113 7.70 14.16 -6.23
C LEU A 113 8.04 13.08 -7.27
N PRO A 114 7.18 12.84 -8.27
CA PRO A 114 7.43 11.82 -9.27
C PRO A 114 8.65 12.19 -10.13
N PRO A 115 9.48 11.22 -10.56
CA PRO A 115 10.56 11.49 -11.49
C PRO A 115 10.06 12.12 -12.79
N LYS A 116 10.90 12.96 -13.40
CA LYS A 116 10.62 13.61 -14.67
C LYS A 116 10.23 12.61 -15.76
N ALA A 117 10.93 11.48 -15.86
CA ALA A 117 10.63 10.43 -16.84
C ALA A 117 9.19 9.91 -16.73
N LEU A 118 8.69 9.71 -15.50
CA LEU A 118 7.34 9.20 -15.26
C LEU A 118 6.27 10.21 -15.65
N THR A 119 6.46 11.47 -15.27
CA THR A 119 5.53 12.57 -15.61
C THR A 119 5.59 12.94 -17.09
N THR A 120 6.72 12.73 -17.77
CA THR A 120 6.80 12.79 -19.24
C THR A 120 5.97 11.68 -19.90
N LEU A 121 6.04 10.43 -19.43
CA LEU A 121 5.20 9.35 -19.94
C LEU A 121 3.70 9.70 -19.80
N VAL A 122 3.28 10.20 -18.64
CA VAL A 122 1.89 10.63 -18.42
C VAL A 122 1.49 11.71 -19.43
N ALA A 123 2.34 12.70 -19.65
CA ALA A 123 2.11 13.78 -20.62
C ALA A 123 1.97 13.27 -22.06
N ASP A 124 2.80 12.31 -22.47
CA ASP A 124 2.76 11.75 -23.81
C ASP A 124 1.52 10.90 -24.03
N ILE A 125 1.11 10.09 -23.03
CA ILE A 125 -0.14 9.33 -23.09
C ILE A 125 -1.36 10.25 -23.15
N VAL A 126 -1.37 11.33 -22.35
CA VAL A 126 -2.46 12.32 -22.37
C VAL A 126 -2.62 12.95 -23.75
N ARG A 127 -1.50 13.27 -24.42
CA ARG A 127 -1.52 13.83 -25.79
C ARG A 127 -1.98 12.80 -26.82
N GLU A 128 -1.44 11.59 -26.76
CA GLU A 128 -1.72 10.52 -27.71
C GLU A 128 -3.20 10.13 -27.69
N LEU A 129 -3.75 9.90 -26.50
CA LEU A 129 -5.15 9.51 -26.34
C LEU A 129 -6.13 10.69 -26.29
N ARG A 130 -5.62 11.93 -26.32
CA ARG A 130 -6.40 13.16 -26.18
C ARG A 130 -7.34 13.09 -24.97
N VAL A 131 -6.77 12.73 -23.82
CA VAL A 131 -7.52 12.48 -22.57
C VAL A 131 -8.30 13.74 -22.17
N ARG A 132 -9.56 13.55 -21.77
CA ARG A 132 -10.45 14.63 -21.36
C ARG A 132 -11.05 14.40 -19.99
N ASP A 133 -11.30 15.50 -19.30
CA ASP A 133 -12.02 15.56 -18.04
C ASP A 133 -13.09 16.66 -18.12
N ALA A 134 -14.36 16.31 -17.92
CA ALA A 134 -15.50 17.20 -18.17
C ALA A 134 -15.40 17.95 -19.53
N HIS A 135 -15.15 17.21 -20.60
CA HIS A 135 -14.92 17.71 -21.97
C HIS A 135 -13.68 18.61 -22.17
N ASN A 136 -12.95 18.96 -21.13
CA ASN A 136 -11.72 19.74 -21.22
C ASN A 136 -10.52 18.82 -21.41
N ALA A 137 -9.57 19.22 -22.26
CA ALA A 137 -8.36 18.45 -22.50
C ALA A 137 -7.46 18.49 -21.25
N VAL A 138 -7.03 17.32 -20.78
CA VAL A 138 -5.95 17.27 -19.78
C VAL A 138 -4.66 17.67 -20.48
N SER A 139 -3.83 18.50 -19.84
CA SER A 139 -2.62 19.04 -20.45
C SER A 139 -1.44 19.08 -19.48
N PRO A 140 -0.20 18.83 -19.95
CA PRO A 140 1.01 19.04 -19.16
C PRO A 140 1.47 20.51 -19.13
N SER A 141 0.73 21.41 -19.78
CA SER A 141 1.05 22.84 -19.83
C SER A 141 -0.01 23.67 -19.11
N ILE A 142 0.40 24.83 -18.63
CA ILE A 142 -0.52 25.84 -18.11
C ILE A 142 -1.47 26.28 -19.23
N SER A 143 -2.76 26.24 -18.95
CA SER A 143 -3.80 26.81 -19.81
C SER A 143 -3.97 28.29 -19.48
N LYS A 144 -3.87 29.16 -20.49
CA LYS A 144 -3.96 30.62 -20.28
C LYS A 144 -5.34 31.11 -20.68
N ALA A 145 -6.03 31.78 -19.75
CA ALA A 145 -7.25 32.53 -20.02
C ALA A 145 -6.89 34.01 -20.21
N THR A 146 -7.29 34.60 -21.33
CA THR A 146 -6.94 35.98 -21.71
C THR A 146 -8.17 36.85 -21.98
N SER A 147 -9.34 36.25 -22.19
CA SER A 147 -10.60 36.98 -22.39
C SER A 147 -11.58 36.76 -21.23
N GLU A 148 -12.59 37.61 -21.15
CA GLU A 148 -13.71 37.45 -20.21
C GLU A 148 -14.40 36.09 -20.38
N LEU A 149 -14.63 35.67 -21.63
CA LEU A 149 -15.24 34.38 -21.96
C LEU A 149 -14.38 33.21 -21.49
N ASP A 150 -13.05 33.29 -21.64
CA ASP A 150 -12.15 32.24 -21.12
C ASP A 150 -12.24 32.15 -19.60
N GLY A 151 -12.27 33.30 -18.91
CA GLY A 151 -12.45 33.36 -17.46
C GLY A 151 -13.77 32.69 -17.02
N GLN A 152 -14.87 33.00 -17.72
CA GLN A 152 -16.17 32.37 -17.48
C GLN A 152 -16.14 30.86 -17.73
N ALA A 153 -15.45 30.40 -18.78
CA ALA A 153 -15.30 28.99 -19.09
C ALA A 153 -14.53 28.22 -18.01
N VAL A 154 -13.46 28.81 -17.47
CA VAL A 154 -12.70 28.23 -16.34
C VAL A 154 -13.59 28.13 -15.09
N ALA A 155 -14.40 29.16 -14.79
CA ALA A 155 -15.34 29.12 -13.67
C ALA A 155 -16.42 28.04 -13.87
N ALA A 156 -16.96 27.89 -15.09
CA ALA A 156 -17.94 26.85 -15.41
C ALA A 156 -17.36 25.42 -15.26
N LEU A 157 -16.07 25.23 -15.62
CA LEU A 157 -15.40 23.95 -15.42
C LEU A 157 -15.33 23.54 -13.94
N ILE A 158 -15.14 24.49 -13.02
CA ILE A 158 -15.10 24.21 -11.58
C ILE A 158 -16.38 23.50 -11.12
N ASP A 159 -17.53 23.93 -11.61
CA ASP A 159 -18.83 23.38 -11.22
C ASP A 159 -19.32 22.23 -12.13
N ALA A 160 -18.51 21.79 -13.09
CA ALA A 160 -18.89 20.74 -14.02
C ALA A 160 -19.14 19.39 -13.30
N PRO A 161 -20.35 18.80 -13.38
CA PRO A 161 -20.72 17.61 -12.58
C PRO A 161 -19.90 16.35 -12.88
N SER A 162 -19.39 16.22 -14.11
CA SER A 162 -18.59 15.07 -14.55
C SER A 162 -17.09 15.25 -14.31
N ARG A 163 -16.67 16.35 -13.66
CA ARG A 163 -15.26 16.67 -13.41
C ARG A 163 -14.68 15.74 -12.35
N ARG A 164 -13.53 15.16 -12.65
CA ARG A 164 -12.80 14.26 -11.75
C ARG A 164 -11.52 14.89 -11.22
N LEU A 165 -10.94 15.83 -11.96
CA LEU A 165 -9.67 16.45 -11.59
C LEU A 165 -9.90 17.79 -10.86
N PRO A 166 -9.10 18.10 -9.84
CA PRO A 166 -8.97 19.44 -9.30
C PRO A 166 -8.64 20.46 -10.39
N VAL A 167 -9.07 21.71 -10.20
CA VAL A 167 -8.73 22.84 -11.08
C VAL A 167 -7.97 23.86 -10.24
N ILE A 168 -6.73 24.10 -10.62
CA ILE A 168 -5.84 25.09 -10.01
C ILE A 168 -5.98 26.37 -10.83
N VAL A 169 -6.33 27.47 -10.17
CA VAL A 169 -6.50 28.78 -10.79
C VAL A 169 -5.60 29.79 -10.11
N GLU A 170 -4.73 30.41 -10.88
CA GLU A 170 -3.91 31.52 -10.44
C GLU A 170 -4.16 32.76 -11.32
N SER A 171 -4.53 33.89 -10.72
CA SER A 171 -4.46 35.18 -11.43
C SER A 171 -3.01 35.64 -11.48
N THR A 172 -2.50 35.93 -12.67
CA THR A 172 -1.16 36.49 -12.90
C THR A 172 -1.20 37.98 -13.24
N VAL A 173 -2.39 38.60 -13.17
CA VAL A 173 -2.60 40.02 -13.47
C VAL A 173 -1.81 40.88 -12.48
N ASN A 174 -0.94 41.74 -13.00
CA ASN A 174 -0.09 42.65 -12.20
C ASN A 174 0.74 41.93 -11.10
N LYS A 175 1.09 40.65 -11.29
CA LYS A 175 1.92 39.89 -10.35
C LYS A 175 3.39 39.94 -10.74
N ALA A 176 4.24 40.27 -9.76
CA ALA A 176 5.69 40.20 -9.90
C ALA A 176 6.23 38.75 -9.78
N ARG A 177 5.55 37.89 -9.02
CA ARG A 177 5.93 36.47 -8.84
C ARG A 177 4.72 35.58 -9.05
N ILE A 178 4.87 34.59 -9.92
CA ILE A 178 3.87 33.57 -10.21
C ILE A 178 4.23 32.32 -9.39
N ALA A 179 3.26 31.76 -8.68
CA ALA A 179 3.47 30.61 -7.81
C ALA A 179 3.57 29.31 -8.62
N THR A 180 2.64 29.12 -9.55
CA THR A 180 2.54 27.88 -10.35
C THR A 180 3.23 28.04 -11.70
N GLY A 181 4.20 27.17 -11.98
CA GLY A 181 5.03 27.23 -13.19
C GLY A 181 4.74 26.13 -14.21
N SER A 182 5.54 26.11 -15.28
CA SER A 182 5.53 25.02 -16.26
C SER A 182 5.86 23.67 -15.60
N GLU A 183 6.76 23.68 -14.61
CA GLU A 183 7.12 22.48 -13.85
C GLU A 183 5.94 21.98 -13.01
N THR A 184 5.20 22.88 -12.34
CA THR A 184 3.97 22.55 -11.60
C THR A 184 2.95 21.87 -12.50
N ALA A 185 2.65 22.46 -13.67
CA ALA A 185 1.71 21.86 -14.63
C ALA A 185 2.19 20.50 -15.15
N ARG A 186 3.49 20.36 -15.40
CA ARG A 186 4.10 19.10 -15.85
C ARG A 186 3.97 18.01 -14.79
N VAL A 187 4.29 18.31 -13.53
CA VAL A 187 4.21 17.37 -12.41
C VAL A 187 2.77 16.93 -12.13
N LEU A 188 1.82 17.86 -12.24
CA LEU A 188 0.40 17.62 -11.99
C LEU A 188 -0.37 17.11 -13.21
N THR A 189 0.30 16.75 -14.30
CA THR A 189 -0.35 16.16 -15.47
C THR A 189 -1.15 14.92 -15.08
N GLY A 190 -2.44 14.87 -15.43
CA GLY A 190 -3.33 13.77 -15.05
C GLY A 190 -3.79 13.78 -13.59
N ALA A 191 -3.28 14.69 -12.76
CA ALA A 191 -3.68 14.90 -11.37
C ALA A 191 -4.52 16.17 -11.17
N ALA A 192 -4.32 17.22 -11.98
CA ALA A 192 -5.11 18.45 -11.95
C ALA A 192 -5.09 19.19 -13.30
N HIS A 193 -6.02 20.13 -13.49
CA HIS A 193 -5.91 21.18 -14.50
C HIS A 193 -5.24 22.41 -13.90
N VAL A 194 -4.34 23.07 -14.64
CA VAL A 194 -3.66 24.29 -14.19
C VAL A 194 -3.98 25.45 -15.14
N TYR A 195 -4.63 26.48 -14.61
CA TYR A 195 -5.06 27.67 -15.35
C TYR A 195 -4.43 28.95 -14.80
N HIS A 196 -3.95 29.79 -15.70
CA HIS A 196 -3.56 31.18 -15.41
C HIS A 196 -4.58 32.15 -15.99
N LEU A 197 -5.16 33.01 -15.14
CA LEU A 197 -5.93 34.17 -15.59
C LEU A 197 -4.92 35.30 -15.84
N THR A 198 -4.65 35.56 -17.11
CA THR A 198 -3.50 36.41 -17.51
C THR A 198 -3.87 37.88 -17.73
N THR A 199 -5.15 38.19 -17.82
CA THR A 199 -5.69 39.54 -18.06
C THR A 199 -6.77 39.91 -17.04
N ALA A 200 -7.00 41.20 -16.85
CA ALA A 200 -8.03 41.69 -15.93
C ALA A 200 -9.44 41.30 -16.37
N GLU A 201 -9.65 41.17 -17.68
CA GLU A 201 -10.89 40.69 -18.30
C GLU A 201 -11.16 39.22 -17.92
N ALA A 202 -10.15 38.35 -18.00
CA ALA A 202 -10.27 36.96 -17.59
C ALA A 202 -10.52 36.80 -16.08
N GLU A 203 -9.83 37.58 -15.23
CA GLU A 203 -10.11 37.60 -13.78
C GLU A 203 -11.54 38.05 -13.49
N ARG A 204 -12.04 39.06 -14.22
CA ARG A 204 -13.42 39.56 -14.07
C ARG A 204 -14.44 38.50 -14.48
N GLY A 205 -14.30 37.90 -15.66
CA GLY A 205 -15.21 36.88 -16.16
C GLY A 205 -15.31 35.67 -15.23
N PHE A 206 -14.17 35.22 -14.71
CA PHE A 206 -14.12 34.14 -13.72
C PHE A 206 -14.89 34.48 -12.43
N ASN A 207 -14.63 35.68 -11.88
CA ASN A 207 -15.25 36.12 -10.62
C ASN A 207 -16.75 36.40 -10.76
N GLN A 208 -17.22 36.84 -11.93
CA GLN A 208 -18.63 37.11 -12.19
C GLN A 208 -19.48 35.83 -12.12
N VAL A 209 -19.04 34.75 -12.77
CA VAL A 209 -19.73 33.45 -12.74
C VAL A 209 -19.66 32.83 -11.34
N SER A 210 -18.54 33.03 -10.66
CA SER A 210 -18.29 32.49 -9.33
C SER A 210 -19.13 33.11 -8.21
N GLY A 211 -19.79 34.25 -8.44
CA GLY A 211 -20.67 34.96 -7.49
C GLY A 211 -19.98 35.64 -6.30
N GLN A 212 -18.67 35.45 -6.12
CA GLN A 212 -17.81 36.11 -5.14
C GLN A 212 -16.42 36.32 -5.75
N ARG A 213 -15.64 37.29 -5.25
CA ARG A 213 -14.24 37.50 -5.68
C ARG A 213 -13.37 36.36 -5.17
N LYS A 214 -13.34 35.27 -5.92
CA LYS A 214 -12.58 34.06 -5.62
C LYS A 214 -11.14 34.21 -6.13
N ALA A 215 -10.96 34.48 -7.42
CA ALA A 215 -9.65 34.74 -8.01
C ALA A 215 -9.16 36.14 -7.68
N SER A 216 -7.98 36.21 -7.08
CA SER A 216 -7.27 37.46 -6.82
C SER A 216 -5.77 37.27 -6.97
N ASN A 217 -5.05 38.38 -7.01
CA ASN A 217 -3.59 38.39 -7.05
C ASN A 217 -2.92 37.98 -5.73
N SER A 218 -3.67 37.49 -4.72
CA SER A 218 -3.17 37.19 -3.37
C SER A 218 -3.03 35.69 -3.08
N TRP A 219 -3.78 34.83 -3.78
CA TRP A 219 -3.84 33.40 -3.51
C TRP A 219 -3.86 32.57 -4.78
N VAL A 220 -3.44 31.31 -4.70
CA VAL A 220 -3.75 30.27 -5.70
C VAL A 220 -4.97 29.52 -5.20
N ILE A 221 -5.95 29.27 -6.06
CA ILE A 221 -7.16 28.54 -5.68
C ILE A 221 -7.08 27.13 -6.22
N VAL A 222 -7.39 26.16 -5.37
CA VAL A 222 -7.64 24.79 -5.79
C VAL A 222 -9.12 24.50 -5.62
N ALA A 223 -9.78 24.25 -6.74
CA ALA A 223 -11.14 23.75 -6.75
C ALA A 223 -11.13 22.23 -6.81
N TRP A 224 -11.49 21.57 -5.73
CA TRP A 224 -11.61 20.12 -5.65
C TRP A 224 -12.88 19.64 -6.37
N PRO A 225 -12.87 18.44 -6.99
CA PRO A 225 -14.06 17.88 -7.61
C PRO A 225 -15.17 17.66 -6.57
N GLY A 226 -16.38 18.15 -6.86
CA GLY A 226 -17.56 17.94 -6.03
C GLY A 226 -18.35 16.76 -6.55
N LEU A 227 -18.33 15.62 -5.84
CA LEU A 227 -19.09 14.41 -6.19
C LEU A 227 -20.61 14.65 -6.02
N GLY A 228 -21.23 15.40 -6.94
CA GLY A 228 -22.65 15.80 -6.87
C GLY A 228 -22.97 16.93 -5.89
N LYS A 229 -21.95 17.64 -5.38
CA LYS A 229 -22.06 18.82 -4.52
C LYS A 229 -21.26 19.99 -5.11
N ALA A 230 -21.48 21.19 -4.60
CA ALA A 230 -20.65 22.35 -4.95
C ALA A 230 -19.15 22.04 -4.71
N ALA A 231 -18.30 22.52 -5.62
CA ALA A 231 -16.86 22.33 -5.52
C ALA A 231 -16.31 22.95 -4.22
N ARG A 232 -15.50 22.20 -3.49
CA ARG A 232 -14.75 22.72 -2.34
C ARG A 232 -13.57 23.54 -2.85
N LEU A 233 -13.40 24.75 -2.32
CA LEU A 233 -12.33 25.66 -2.71
C LEU A 233 -11.36 25.83 -1.54
N ASP A 234 -10.09 25.56 -1.79
CA ASP A 234 -9.01 25.86 -0.85
C ASP A 234 -8.11 26.95 -1.45
N ALA A 235 -7.66 27.87 -0.60
CA ALA A 235 -6.76 28.96 -0.98
C ALA A 235 -5.34 28.68 -0.44
N TYR A 236 -4.36 28.73 -1.33
CA TYR A 236 -2.95 28.49 -1.02
C TYR A 236 -2.16 29.81 -1.10
N PRO A 237 -1.30 30.09 -0.10
CA PRO A 237 -0.37 31.21 -0.18
C PRO A 237 0.57 31.06 -1.37
N GLN A 238 0.98 32.18 -1.98
CA GLN A 238 1.82 32.18 -3.20
C GLN A 238 3.21 31.57 -3.04
N GLN A 239 3.69 31.46 -1.80
CA GLN A 239 5.04 30.96 -1.52
C GLN A 239 5.06 29.43 -1.33
N ASP A 240 3.90 28.77 -1.37
CA ASP A 240 3.72 27.39 -0.91
C ASP A 240 3.36 26.44 -2.08
N ASP A 241 4.05 26.57 -3.22
CA ASP A 241 3.83 25.72 -4.41
C ASP A 241 4.15 24.24 -4.11
N GLU A 242 5.15 23.99 -3.26
CA GLU A 242 5.49 22.62 -2.85
C GLU A 242 4.31 21.97 -2.11
N ARG A 243 3.75 22.61 -1.09
CA ARG A 243 2.60 22.08 -0.37
C ARG A 243 1.39 21.91 -1.28
N LEU A 244 1.13 22.89 -2.15
CA LEU A 244 0.07 22.79 -3.17
C LEU A 244 0.23 21.51 -3.99
N VAL A 245 1.42 21.27 -4.54
CA VAL A 245 1.71 20.07 -5.34
C VAL A 245 1.55 18.80 -4.52
N HIS A 246 2.10 18.75 -3.30
CA HIS A 246 1.99 17.58 -2.43
C HIS A 246 0.54 17.25 -2.05
N ASP A 247 -0.28 18.26 -1.73
CA ASP A 247 -1.70 18.06 -1.38
C ASP A 247 -2.51 17.56 -2.58
N VAL A 248 -2.25 18.08 -3.79
CA VAL A 248 -2.92 17.64 -5.03
C VAL A 248 -2.51 16.22 -5.40
N LEU A 249 -1.23 15.88 -5.31
CA LEU A 249 -0.75 14.51 -5.56
C LEU A 249 -1.28 13.53 -4.52
N ALA A 250 -1.36 13.92 -3.24
CA ALA A 250 -1.97 13.11 -2.19
C ALA A 250 -3.46 12.83 -2.48
N ALA A 251 -4.20 13.83 -2.95
CA ALA A 251 -5.59 13.66 -3.36
C ALA A 251 -5.72 12.73 -4.57
N ALA A 252 -4.82 12.82 -5.55
CA ALA A 252 -4.78 11.92 -6.70
C ALA A 252 -4.54 10.46 -6.27
N ILE A 253 -3.62 10.22 -5.33
CA ILE A 253 -3.38 8.90 -4.74
C ILE A 253 -4.64 8.37 -4.04
N GLY A 254 -5.31 9.21 -3.26
CA GLY A 254 -6.55 8.86 -2.57
C GLY A 254 -7.72 8.53 -3.52
N ALA A 255 -7.67 9.00 -4.77
CA ALA A 255 -8.70 8.77 -5.79
C ALA A 255 -8.39 7.57 -6.71
N LEU A 256 -7.28 6.86 -6.51
CA LEU A 256 -6.89 5.74 -7.36
C LEU A 256 -7.91 4.59 -7.28
N PRO A 257 -8.30 3.99 -8.42
CA PRO A 257 -9.19 2.83 -8.44
C PRO A 257 -8.50 1.57 -7.91
N VAL A 258 -9.26 0.50 -7.64
CA VAL A 258 -8.65 -0.82 -7.40
C VAL A 258 -8.14 -1.37 -8.74
N GLN A 259 -6.87 -1.78 -8.78
CA GLN A 259 -6.28 -2.36 -9.99
C GLN A 259 -6.82 -3.79 -10.23
N PRO A 260 -7.32 -4.12 -11.44
CA PRO A 260 -7.72 -5.49 -11.76
C PRO A 260 -6.51 -6.42 -11.81
N ARG A 261 -6.72 -7.72 -11.55
CA ARG A 261 -5.66 -8.73 -11.72
C ARG A 261 -5.39 -8.94 -13.21
N PRO A 262 -4.13 -8.98 -13.65
CA PRO A 262 -3.79 -9.41 -14.99
C PRO A 262 -4.31 -10.83 -15.22
N THR A 263 -4.96 -11.06 -16.36
CA THR A 263 -5.31 -12.41 -16.80
C THR A 263 -4.01 -13.15 -17.10
N THR A 264 -3.57 -14.03 -16.20
CA THR A 264 -2.42 -14.89 -16.45
C THR A 264 -2.80 -15.85 -17.57
N ARG A 265 -2.41 -15.57 -18.81
CA ARG A 265 -2.26 -16.63 -19.81
C ARG A 265 -0.83 -17.16 -19.65
N PRO A 266 -0.62 -18.39 -19.16
CA PRO A 266 0.66 -19.05 -19.37
C PRO A 266 0.87 -19.11 -20.88
N THR A 267 1.99 -18.59 -21.37
CA THR A 267 2.46 -18.81 -22.74
C THR A 267 2.88 -20.27 -22.87
N THR A 268 1.90 -21.18 -22.93
CA THR A 268 2.11 -22.51 -23.50
C THR A 268 1.72 -22.44 -24.96
N LEU A 269 2.70 -22.60 -25.85
CA LEU A 269 2.51 -22.84 -27.27
C LEU A 269 1.50 -23.99 -27.44
N SER A 270 0.28 -23.65 -27.83
CA SER A 270 -0.77 -24.62 -28.11
C SER A 270 -0.50 -25.28 -29.46
N ASN A 271 0.03 -26.51 -29.42
CA ASN A 271 -0.16 -27.47 -30.50
C ASN A 271 -1.60 -27.99 -30.40
N VAL A 272 -2.46 -27.57 -31.32
CA VAL A 272 -3.76 -28.22 -31.52
C VAL A 272 -3.66 -29.07 -32.79
N PRO A 273 -3.81 -30.40 -32.73
CA PRO A 273 -4.00 -31.21 -33.91
C PRO A 273 -5.39 -30.95 -34.49
N ILE A 274 -5.43 -30.70 -35.79
CA ILE A 274 -6.62 -30.68 -36.61
C ILE A 274 -7.30 -32.06 -36.54
N GLN A 275 -8.56 -32.11 -36.09
CA GLN A 275 -9.47 -33.20 -36.45
C GLN A 275 -10.75 -32.64 -37.07
N GLN A 276 -10.76 -32.67 -38.41
CA GLN A 276 -11.96 -32.75 -39.22
C GLN A 276 -12.63 -34.11 -39.00
N MET A 277 -13.96 -34.12 -38.87
CA MET A 277 -14.92 -34.88 -39.70
C MET A 277 -16.26 -34.94 -38.98
N VAL A 278 -17.30 -34.30 -39.53
CA VAL A 278 -18.45 -34.97 -40.19
C VAL A 278 -19.24 -33.87 -40.91
N ALA A 279 -19.24 -33.92 -42.23
CA ALA A 279 -20.14 -33.15 -43.06
C ALA A 279 -21.53 -33.78 -43.10
N ASN A 280 -22.53 -32.95 -43.40
CA ASN A 280 -23.84 -33.27 -43.98
C ASN A 280 -25.04 -33.34 -43.02
N THR A 281 -25.56 -32.17 -42.68
CA THR A 281 -27.01 -31.90 -42.76
C THR A 281 -27.20 -30.47 -43.24
N SER A 282 -27.66 -30.34 -44.48
CA SER A 282 -27.88 -29.09 -45.22
C SER A 282 -29.10 -28.32 -44.69
N SER A 283 -28.87 -27.36 -43.81
CA SER A 283 -29.67 -26.15 -43.67
C SER A 283 -28.77 -25.05 -43.07
N PRO A 284 -28.74 -23.82 -43.61
CA PRO A 284 -27.94 -22.72 -43.06
C PRO A 284 -28.25 -22.44 -41.58
N GLU A 285 -29.50 -22.65 -41.15
CA GLU A 285 -29.90 -22.51 -39.73
C GLU A 285 -29.21 -23.51 -38.81
N VAL A 286 -28.97 -24.75 -39.25
CA VAL A 286 -28.28 -25.77 -38.43
C VAL A 286 -26.80 -25.44 -38.28
N GLY A 287 -26.20 -24.82 -39.29
CA GLY A 287 -24.82 -24.30 -39.23
C GLY A 287 -24.70 -23.12 -38.24
N GLU A 288 -25.64 -22.19 -38.29
CA GLU A 288 -25.68 -21.06 -37.34
C GLU A 288 -25.95 -21.50 -35.91
N LEU A 289 -26.89 -22.43 -35.70
CA LEU A 289 -27.19 -22.98 -34.37
C LEU A 289 -25.99 -23.74 -33.78
N ARG A 290 -25.24 -24.50 -34.59
CA ARG A 290 -24.01 -25.15 -34.13
C ARG A 290 -22.94 -24.15 -33.73
N ARG A 291 -22.74 -23.09 -34.51
CA ARG A 291 -21.80 -22.02 -34.17
C ARG A 291 -22.21 -21.29 -32.89
N LYS A 292 -23.51 -21.03 -32.72
CA LYS A 292 -24.06 -20.39 -31.53
C LYS A 292 -23.94 -21.29 -30.29
N ASN A 293 -24.15 -22.60 -30.42
CA ASN A 293 -23.92 -23.54 -29.31
C ASN A 293 -22.45 -23.59 -28.90
N GLN A 294 -21.51 -23.66 -29.85
CA GLN A 294 -20.08 -23.60 -29.53
C GLN A 294 -19.70 -22.29 -28.84
N GLU A 295 -20.26 -21.16 -29.28
CA GLU A 295 -20.05 -19.86 -28.64
C GLU A 295 -20.64 -19.81 -27.22
N LEU A 296 -21.81 -20.40 -27.01
CA LEU A 296 -22.45 -20.48 -25.70
C LEU A 296 -21.68 -21.41 -24.75
N GLU A 297 -21.24 -22.58 -25.20
CA GLU A 297 -20.39 -23.49 -24.42
C GLU A 297 -19.08 -22.81 -24.01
N GLN A 298 -18.45 -22.07 -24.93
CA GLN A 298 -17.25 -21.31 -24.63
C GLN A 298 -17.52 -20.20 -23.61
N ARG A 299 -18.67 -19.51 -23.70
CA ARG A 299 -19.08 -18.50 -22.70
C ARG A 299 -19.35 -19.12 -21.33
N VAL A 300 -19.99 -20.28 -21.27
CA VAL A 300 -20.25 -20.99 -20.02
C VAL A 300 -18.94 -21.38 -19.35
N ASN A 301 -17.99 -21.94 -20.10
CA ASN A 301 -16.67 -22.29 -19.56
C ASN A 301 -15.92 -21.05 -19.06
N ASN A 302 -15.91 -19.95 -19.82
CA ASN A 302 -15.29 -18.71 -19.38
C ASN A 302 -15.95 -18.15 -18.10
N LEU A 303 -17.28 -18.21 -18.00
CA LEU A 303 -18.01 -17.77 -16.80
C LEU A 303 -17.74 -18.66 -15.59
N GLN A 304 -17.54 -19.97 -15.82
CA GLN A 304 -17.17 -20.93 -14.78
C GLN A 304 -15.77 -20.62 -14.24
N ASP A 305 -14.80 -20.39 -15.13
CA ASP A 305 -13.43 -20.02 -14.76
C ASP A 305 -13.39 -18.67 -14.01
N ASP A 306 -14.18 -17.69 -14.46
CA ASP A 306 -14.34 -16.40 -13.78
C ASP A 306 -14.98 -16.55 -12.39
N TYR A 307 -15.97 -17.44 -12.26
CA TYR A 307 -16.64 -17.72 -10.98
C TYR A 307 -15.67 -18.37 -9.98
N ASP A 308 -14.93 -19.39 -10.40
CA ASP A 308 -13.97 -20.09 -9.54
C ASP A 308 -12.86 -19.13 -9.10
N ALA A 309 -12.37 -18.28 -10.01
CA ALA A 309 -11.40 -17.24 -9.68
C ALA A 309 -11.96 -16.18 -8.71
N LEU A 310 -13.23 -15.77 -8.87
CA LEU A 310 -13.89 -14.85 -7.95
C LEU A 310 -14.08 -15.47 -6.56
N HIS A 311 -14.41 -16.76 -6.51
CA HIS A 311 -14.60 -17.52 -5.27
C HIS A 311 -13.29 -17.66 -4.48
N ASP A 312 -12.19 -18.00 -5.15
CA ASP A 312 -10.86 -18.05 -4.53
C ASP A 312 -10.41 -16.67 -4.03
N ASN A 313 -10.74 -15.62 -4.77
CA ASN A 313 -10.47 -14.24 -4.37
C ASN A 313 -11.27 -13.82 -3.15
N LEU A 314 -12.56 -14.17 -3.09
CA LEU A 314 -13.40 -13.90 -1.93
C LEU A 314 -12.82 -14.60 -0.70
N THR A 315 -12.50 -15.88 -0.81
CA THR A 315 -11.91 -16.68 0.27
C THR A 315 -10.59 -16.08 0.76
N THR A 316 -9.71 -15.68 -0.17
CA THR A 316 -8.44 -15.02 0.18
C THR A 316 -8.67 -13.67 0.87
N THR A 317 -9.64 -12.90 0.39
CA THR A 317 -9.97 -11.57 0.94
C THR A 317 -10.59 -11.70 2.33
N GLU A 318 -11.47 -12.68 2.55
CA GLU A 318 -12.04 -13.00 3.86
C GLU A 318 -10.94 -13.39 4.84
N HIS A 319 -10.01 -14.26 4.43
CA HIS A 319 -8.86 -14.64 5.26
C HIS A 319 -7.98 -13.45 5.63
N LEU A 320 -7.67 -12.56 4.67
CA LEU A 320 -6.90 -11.35 4.92
C LEU A 320 -7.66 -10.37 5.84
N THR A 321 -8.97 -10.25 5.66
CA THR A 321 -9.81 -9.36 6.48
C THR A 321 -9.89 -9.86 7.91
N ALA A 322 -10.04 -11.18 8.11
CA ALA A 322 -9.98 -11.81 9.43
C ALA A 322 -8.62 -11.56 10.10
N LYS A 323 -7.52 -11.77 9.38
CA LYS A 323 -6.17 -11.48 9.86
C LYS A 323 -5.99 -10.00 10.26
N MET A 324 -6.52 -9.07 9.46
CA MET A 324 -6.47 -7.65 9.77
C MET A 324 -7.28 -7.28 11.01
N ALA A 325 -8.45 -7.91 11.21
CA ALA A 325 -9.26 -7.70 12.39
C ALA A 325 -8.55 -8.20 13.66
N GLU A 326 -7.96 -9.41 13.62
CA GLU A 326 -7.16 -9.96 14.71
C GLU A 326 -5.95 -9.10 15.05
N ASP A 327 -5.19 -8.67 14.04
CA ASP A 327 -4.03 -7.80 14.23
C ASP A 327 -4.47 -6.44 14.82
N ARG A 328 -5.58 -5.86 14.34
CA ARG A 328 -6.15 -4.61 14.87
C ARG A 328 -6.51 -4.73 16.35
N ASP A 329 -7.25 -5.78 16.71
CA ASP A 329 -7.71 -5.98 18.08
C ASP A 329 -6.51 -6.21 19.01
N ARG A 330 -5.51 -6.98 18.56
CA ARG A 330 -4.23 -7.11 19.27
C ARG A 330 -3.52 -5.76 19.47
N TYR A 331 -3.39 -4.93 18.43
CA TYR A 331 -2.72 -3.63 18.56
C TYR A 331 -3.50 -2.68 19.46
N ARG A 332 -4.84 -2.74 19.43
CA ARG A 332 -5.70 -1.97 20.33
C ARG A 332 -5.47 -2.38 21.79
N ASP A 333 -5.39 -3.68 22.09
CA ASP A 333 -5.15 -4.16 23.45
C ASP A 333 -3.75 -3.75 23.94
N GLN A 334 -2.74 -3.87 23.08
CA GLN A 334 -1.37 -3.42 23.36
C GLN A 334 -1.30 -1.91 23.64
N LEU A 335 -1.98 -1.09 22.84
CA LEU A 335 -2.02 0.36 23.02
C LEU A 335 -2.77 0.74 24.31
N THR A 336 -3.88 0.06 24.60
CA THR A 336 -4.65 0.27 25.84
C THR A 336 -3.77 0.00 27.06
N ALA A 337 -3.00 -1.08 27.05
CA ALA A 337 -2.06 -1.42 28.12
C ALA A 337 -0.97 -0.36 28.30
N LEU A 338 -0.35 0.10 27.20
CA LEU A 338 0.67 1.14 27.24
C LEU A 338 0.14 2.47 27.78
N LEU A 339 -1.07 2.88 27.36
CA LEU A 339 -1.70 4.11 27.85
C LEU A 339 -2.05 4.01 29.34
N THR A 340 -2.54 2.85 29.80
CA THR A 340 -2.87 2.61 31.21
C THR A 340 -1.63 2.74 32.11
N LEU A 341 -0.47 2.22 31.69
CA LEU A 341 0.81 2.38 32.42
C LEU A 341 1.40 3.80 32.32
N ARG A 342 1.09 4.53 31.26
CA ARG A 342 1.57 5.91 31.07
C ARG A 342 0.89 6.88 32.02
N ASP A 343 -0.42 6.72 32.21
CA ASP A 343 -1.24 7.68 32.95
C ASP A 343 -1.02 7.60 34.47
N ASP A 344 -0.38 6.54 34.98
CA ASP A 344 0.11 6.44 36.36
C ASP A 344 1.57 5.96 36.40
N ALA A 345 2.51 6.90 36.26
CA ALA A 345 3.95 6.61 36.21
C ALA A 345 4.50 5.88 37.44
N LYS A 346 3.79 5.89 38.59
CA LYS A 346 4.20 5.16 39.79
C LYS A 346 4.09 3.65 39.61
N GLN A 347 3.25 3.18 38.69
CA GLN A 347 3.06 1.75 38.38
C GLN A 347 4.33 1.11 37.79
N TRP A 348 5.20 1.90 37.17
CA TRP A 348 6.50 1.42 36.70
C TRP A 348 7.47 1.05 37.84
N ASN A 349 7.17 1.35 39.10
CA ASN A 349 7.98 0.90 40.24
C ASN A 349 7.57 -0.48 40.77
N ASN A 350 6.45 -1.04 40.30
CA ASN A 350 5.90 -2.31 40.76
C ASN A 350 5.99 -3.37 39.65
N THR A 351 6.96 -4.27 39.75
CA THR A 351 7.21 -5.31 38.75
C THR A 351 6.03 -6.29 38.66
N ALA A 352 5.39 -6.63 39.78
CA ALA A 352 4.23 -7.51 39.79
C ALA A 352 3.05 -6.90 39.03
N GLN A 353 2.82 -5.60 39.16
CA GLN A 353 1.77 -4.90 38.41
C GLN A 353 2.06 -4.86 36.91
N VAL A 354 3.31 -4.64 36.52
CA VAL A 354 3.74 -4.65 35.11
C VAL A 354 3.55 -6.03 34.48
N VAL A 355 3.90 -7.11 35.20
CA VAL A 355 3.69 -8.48 34.73
C VAL A 355 2.20 -8.84 34.70
N ALA A 356 1.41 -8.42 35.70
CA ALA A 356 -0.03 -8.63 35.70
C ALA A 356 -0.71 -7.97 34.49
N MET A 357 -0.29 -6.76 34.13
CA MET A 357 -0.81 -6.09 32.93
C MET A 357 -0.37 -6.80 31.65
N ALA A 358 0.89 -7.25 31.56
CA ALA A 358 1.35 -8.05 30.44
C ALA A 358 0.52 -9.34 30.28
N LYS A 359 0.21 -10.05 31.38
CA LYS A 359 -0.66 -11.24 31.37
C LYS A 359 -2.05 -10.95 30.83
N GLN A 360 -2.61 -9.79 31.18
CA GLN A 360 -3.94 -9.39 30.72
C GLN A 360 -3.95 -9.00 29.23
N SER A 361 -2.87 -8.40 28.73
CA SER A 361 -2.84 -7.78 27.40
C SER A 361 -2.14 -8.62 26.32
N PHE A 362 -1.30 -9.59 26.69
CA PHE A 362 -0.49 -10.36 25.76
C PHE A 362 -1.03 -11.78 25.59
N SER A 363 -2.12 -11.89 24.83
CA SER A 363 -2.87 -13.14 24.60
C SER A 363 -2.12 -14.23 23.83
N MET A 364 -0.97 -13.92 23.22
CA MET A 364 -0.18 -14.88 22.46
C MET A 364 0.94 -15.50 23.28
N LEU A 365 1.13 -15.07 24.53
CA LEU A 365 2.02 -15.69 25.51
C LEU A 365 1.21 -16.52 26.50
N ASP A 366 1.64 -17.74 26.76
CA ASP A 366 1.12 -18.53 27.86
C ASP A 366 1.97 -18.22 29.10
N PHE A 367 1.38 -17.63 30.13
CA PHE A 367 2.07 -17.41 31.40
C PHE A 367 1.83 -18.60 32.31
N HIS A 368 2.91 -19.22 32.80
CA HIS A 368 2.80 -20.32 33.75
C HIS A 368 2.06 -19.85 35.02
N PRO A 369 1.18 -20.66 35.64
CA PRO A 369 0.43 -20.26 36.83
C PRO A 369 1.32 -19.71 37.96
N ASP A 370 2.47 -20.33 38.17
CA ASP A 370 3.42 -19.94 39.22
C ASP A 370 4.31 -18.75 38.86
N VAL A 371 4.11 -18.09 37.71
CA VAL A 371 4.98 -16.97 37.29
C VAL A 371 4.98 -15.83 38.31
N ASP A 372 3.84 -15.60 38.97
CA ASP A 372 3.68 -14.53 39.97
C ASP A 372 4.43 -14.85 41.27
N SER A 373 4.41 -16.12 41.70
CA SER A 373 5.19 -16.59 42.85
C SER A 373 6.69 -16.68 42.56
N ARG A 374 7.08 -16.60 41.29
CA ARG A 374 8.45 -16.71 40.80
C ARG A 374 9.03 -15.36 40.35
N LEU A 375 8.40 -14.23 40.68
CA LEU A 375 8.87 -12.91 40.25
C LEU A 375 10.25 -12.51 40.82
N GLY A 376 10.76 -13.21 41.84
CA GLY A 376 11.97 -12.82 42.56
C GLY A 376 11.77 -11.47 43.24
N LYS A 377 12.62 -10.48 42.92
CA LYS A 377 12.48 -9.09 43.40
C LYS A 377 11.23 -8.42 42.83
N THR A 378 10.35 -7.95 43.71
CA THR A 378 9.05 -7.36 43.35
C THR A 378 9.14 -5.89 42.90
N SER A 379 10.31 -5.26 43.01
CA SER A 379 10.51 -3.84 42.71
C SER A 379 11.84 -3.59 42.00
N PHE A 380 11.81 -3.59 40.66
CA PHE A 380 12.88 -3.04 39.84
C PHE A 380 12.68 -1.56 39.55
N SER A 381 13.75 -0.90 39.07
CA SER A 381 13.67 0.48 38.61
C SER A 381 12.66 0.62 37.45
N PRO A 382 12.05 1.81 37.26
CA PRO A 382 11.16 2.08 36.14
C PRO A 382 11.74 1.71 34.78
N ALA A 383 13.03 2.01 34.55
CA ALA A 383 13.69 1.68 33.29
C ALA A 383 13.78 0.16 33.04
N THR A 384 14.01 -0.63 34.09
CA THR A 384 14.00 -2.10 34.00
C THR A 384 12.60 -2.63 33.76
N ASN A 385 11.60 -2.11 34.45
CA ASN A 385 10.20 -2.50 34.25
C ASN A 385 9.65 -2.12 32.86
N GLN A 386 10.05 -0.96 32.32
CA GLN A 386 9.76 -0.58 30.93
C GLN A 386 10.39 -1.55 29.94
N ARG A 387 11.64 -1.97 30.18
CA ARG A 387 12.33 -2.94 29.33
C ARG A 387 11.71 -4.34 29.42
N LEU A 388 11.26 -4.76 30.60
CA LEU A 388 10.51 -6.00 30.79
C LEU A 388 9.22 -6.00 29.99
N PHE A 389 8.38 -4.96 30.15
CA PHE A 389 7.12 -4.85 29.43
C PHE A 389 7.32 -4.81 27.91
N GLY A 390 8.27 -4.00 27.43
CA GLY A 390 8.62 -3.93 26.00
C GLY A 390 9.14 -5.26 25.46
N SER A 391 9.93 -6.01 26.24
CA SER A 391 10.43 -7.32 25.83
C SER A 391 9.30 -8.37 25.78
N LEU A 392 8.37 -8.35 26.73
CA LEU A 392 7.19 -9.21 26.71
C LEU A 392 6.24 -8.87 25.54
N LEU A 393 6.09 -7.58 25.22
CA LEU A 393 5.32 -7.12 24.06
C LEU A 393 5.88 -7.68 22.74
N GLU A 394 7.19 -7.55 22.53
CA GLU A 394 7.85 -8.05 21.33
C GLU A 394 7.88 -9.59 21.30
N LEU A 395 8.04 -10.24 22.45
CA LEU A 395 7.95 -11.70 22.54
C LEU A 395 6.53 -12.19 22.19
N ASN A 396 5.49 -11.47 22.62
CA ASN A 396 4.10 -11.73 22.25
C ASN A 396 3.88 -11.62 20.73
N ASN A 397 4.52 -10.65 20.06
CA ASN A 397 4.46 -10.51 18.61
C ASN A 397 5.15 -11.68 17.89
N LEU A 398 6.30 -12.15 18.40
CA LEU A 398 6.96 -13.35 17.88
C LEU A 398 6.14 -14.61 18.12
N ALA A 399 5.52 -14.75 19.30
CA ALA A 399 4.64 -15.87 19.61
C ALA A 399 3.42 -15.90 18.69
N ALA A 400 2.86 -14.75 18.32
CA ALA A 400 1.78 -14.67 17.34
C ALA A 400 2.22 -15.19 15.96
N ARG A 401 3.41 -14.80 15.50
CA ARG A 401 3.99 -15.28 14.24
C ARG A 401 4.25 -16.79 14.25
N LEU A 402 4.75 -17.30 15.38
CA LEU A 402 4.95 -18.73 15.59
C LEU A 402 3.62 -19.51 15.51
N ARG A 403 2.58 -19.07 16.23
CA ARG A 403 1.25 -19.72 16.22
C ARG A 403 0.61 -19.73 14.83
N ARG A 404 0.78 -18.67 14.05
CA ARG A 404 0.25 -18.58 12.67
C ARG A 404 1.05 -19.39 11.64
N GLY A 405 2.22 -19.90 12.01
CA GLY A 405 3.11 -20.60 11.08
C GLY A 405 3.98 -19.67 10.22
N ASP A 406 4.04 -18.37 10.54
CA ASP A 406 4.94 -17.42 9.87
C ASP A 406 6.43 -17.70 10.20
N ILE A 407 6.69 -18.41 11.31
CA ILE A 407 8.03 -18.81 11.77
C ILE A 407 8.01 -20.29 12.12
N GLU A 408 9.01 -21.02 11.64
CA GLU A 408 9.23 -22.40 12.05
C GLU A 408 9.86 -22.48 13.46
N PRO A 409 9.42 -23.40 14.35
CA PRO A 409 9.85 -23.42 15.74
C PRO A 409 11.37 -23.47 15.95
N HIS A 410 12.10 -24.19 15.09
CA HIS A 410 13.56 -24.31 15.17
C HIS A 410 14.29 -23.00 14.85
N LEU A 411 13.64 -22.04 14.17
CA LEU A 411 14.19 -20.71 13.88
C LEU A 411 13.85 -19.67 14.95
N PHE A 412 13.02 -20.01 15.94
CA PHE A 412 12.51 -19.06 16.93
C PHE A 412 13.64 -18.36 17.70
N ASN A 413 14.66 -19.12 18.13
CA ASN A 413 15.83 -18.58 18.83
C ASN A 413 16.66 -17.61 17.98
N THR A 414 16.70 -17.79 16.65
CA THR A 414 17.37 -16.86 15.72
C THR A 414 16.67 -15.50 15.76
N TYR A 415 15.34 -15.50 15.63
CA TYR A 415 14.55 -14.26 15.73
C TYR A 415 14.68 -13.60 17.12
N CYS A 416 14.77 -14.38 18.20
CA CYS A 416 15.03 -13.84 19.53
C CYS A 416 16.41 -13.18 19.63
N THR A 417 17.44 -13.75 18.99
CA THR A 417 18.80 -13.19 18.97
C THR A 417 18.86 -11.83 18.26
N GLU A 418 18.09 -11.67 17.19
CA GLU A 418 18.02 -10.41 16.44
C GLU A 418 17.26 -9.30 17.17
N LYS A 419 16.28 -9.67 18.02
CA LYS A 419 15.34 -8.72 18.64
C LYS A 419 15.67 -8.37 20.08
N PHE A 420 16.35 -9.24 20.80
CA PHE A 420 16.58 -9.07 22.24
C PHE A 420 18.05 -9.22 22.61
N ASN A 421 18.40 -8.73 23.80
CA ASN A 421 19.57 -9.24 24.50
C ASN A 421 19.26 -10.66 25.00
N PHE A 422 19.52 -11.65 24.15
CA PHE A 422 19.02 -13.00 24.28
C PHE A 422 20.12 -14.00 24.63
N ALA A 423 19.76 -15.03 25.39
CA ALA A 423 20.56 -16.23 25.57
C ALA A 423 19.71 -17.46 25.20
N PRO A 424 20.20 -18.32 24.28
CA PRO A 424 19.43 -19.45 23.77
C PRO A 424 19.29 -20.61 24.78
N SER A 425 20.16 -20.65 25.79
CA SER A 425 20.18 -21.70 26.81
C SER A 425 20.79 -21.19 28.12
N VAL A 426 20.64 -22.01 29.16
CA VAL A 426 21.32 -21.90 30.45
C VAL A 426 22.51 -22.86 30.44
N GLY A 427 23.62 -22.50 31.10
CA GLY A 427 24.80 -23.34 31.11
C GLY A 427 24.63 -24.63 31.94
N ASP A 428 25.23 -25.73 31.47
CA ASP A 428 25.10 -27.08 32.05
C ASP A 428 25.39 -27.13 33.56
N ASN A 429 26.36 -26.35 34.03
CA ASN A 429 26.70 -26.29 35.45
C ASN A 429 25.56 -25.73 36.32
N ALA A 430 24.82 -24.74 35.82
CA ALA A 430 23.67 -24.18 36.55
C ALA A 430 22.50 -25.15 36.55
N ILE A 431 22.27 -25.84 35.42
CA ILE A 431 21.25 -26.88 35.30
C ILE A 431 21.53 -28.04 36.27
N ASN A 432 22.78 -28.51 36.34
CA ASN A 432 23.16 -29.64 37.19
C ASN A 432 23.07 -29.33 38.68
N LYS A 433 23.30 -28.08 39.09
CA LYS A 433 23.31 -27.67 40.51
C LYS A 433 21.97 -27.10 41.00
N PHE A 434 21.26 -26.40 40.13
CA PHE A 434 20.05 -25.64 40.45
C PHE A 434 18.90 -25.96 39.50
N GLY A 435 18.84 -27.17 38.96
CA GLY A 435 17.87 -27.56 37.91
C GLY A 435 16.40 -27.32 38.28
N SER A 436 16.05 -27.38 39.57
CA SER A 436 14.71 -27.04 40.07
C SER A 436 14.28 -25.61 39.73
N ASP A 437 15.21 -24.67 39.68
CA ASP A 437 14.94 -23.26 39.42
C ASP A 437 14.61 -23.03 37.94
N TYR A 438 15.14 -23.88 37.06
CA TYR A 438 14.92 -23.80 35.61
C TYR A 438 13.85 -24.76 35.12
N THR A 439 13.16 -25.47 36.01
CA THR A 439 12.15 -26.47 35.61
C THR A 439 10.76 -26.00 36.05
N ILE A 440 9.80 -26.11 35.13
CA ILE A 440 8.37 -25.91 35.40
C ILE A 440 7.59 -27.12 34.90
N GLU A 441 6.35 -27.29 35.37
CA GLU A 441 5.45 -28.31 34.85
C GLU A 441 4.58 -27.74 33.73
N TRP A 442 4.65 -28.32 32.53
CA TRP A 442 3.83 -27.91 31.39
C TRP A 442 3.18 -29.14 30.75
N ASN A 443 1.85 -29.15 30.64
CA ASN A 443 1.08 -30.27 30.11
C ASN A 443 1.42 -31.62 30.80
N GLY A 444 1.59 -31.61 32.13
CA GLY A 444 1.89 -32.79 32.94
C GLY A 444 3.31 -33.33 32.79
N LYS A 445 4.23 -32.54 32.20
CA LYS A 445 5.63 -32.92 32.02
C LYS A 445 6.56 -31.83 32.57
N PRO A 446 7.67 -32.21 33.22
CA PRO A 446 8.70 -31.25 33.56
C PRO A 446 9.37 -30.74 32.28
N VAL A 447 9.38 -29.43 32.08
CA VAL A 447 10.04 -28.76 30.95
C VAL A 447 11.03 -27.73 31.46
N GLN A 448 12.07 -27.51 30.68
CA GLN A 448 13.17 -26.63 31.04
C GLN A 448 13.01 -25.23 30.44
N LEU A 449 13.17 -24.23 31.29
CA LEU A 449 13.32 -22.82 30.96
C LEU A 449 14.77 -22.52 30.55
N GLY A 450 15.13 -22.87 29.32
CA GLY A 450 16.46 -22.63 28.76
C GLY A 450 16.61 -21.21 28.18
N PRO A 451 15.85 -20.86 27.13
CA PRO A 451 15.87 -19.54 26.53
C PRO A 451 15.50 -18.42 27.50
N HIS A 452 16.23 -17.31 27.46
CA HIS A 452 15.90 -16.14 28.27
C HIS A 452 16.34 -14.80 27.67
N ILE A 453 15.57 -13.76 27.99
CA ILE A 453 15.82 -12.37 27.60
C ILE A 453 16.39 -11.60 28.78
N ARG A 454 17.41 -10.79 28.53
CA ARG A 454 18.09 -9.95 29.52
C ARG A 454 17.54 -8.52 29.51
N CYS A 455 16.84 -8.16 30.58
CA CYS A 455 16.23 -6.85 30.79
C CYS A 455 16.95 -6.11 31.92
N ASN A 456 18.15 -5.58 31.67
CA ASN A 456 19.01 -4.96 32.69
C ASN A 456 19.32 -5.93 33.84
N GLU A 457 18.82 -5.65 35.05
CA GLU A 457 18.92 -6.49 36.25
C GLU A 457 17.95 -7.67 36.23
N ALA A 458 16.90 -7.62 35.41
CA ALA A 458 15.87 -8.63 35.33
C ALA A 458 16.03 -9.56 34.12
N ARG A 459 15.32 -10.68 34.13
CA ARG A 459 15.32 -11.75 33.13
C ARG A 459 13.91 -12.26 32.88
N ILE A 460 13.63 -12.62 31.64
CA ILE A 460 12.41 -13.34 31.25
C ILE A 460 12.86 -14.72 30.77
N TYR A 461 12.57 -15.77 31.52
CA TYR A 461 12.81 -17.14 31.08
C TYR A 461 11.53 -17.77 30.54
N PHE A 462 11.67 -18.48 29.43
CA PHE A 462 10.54 -19.10 28.76
C PHE A 462 10.91 -20.46 28.18
N TYR A 463 9.88 -21.27 27.97
CA TYR A 463 9.93 -22.54 27.25
C TYR A 463 9.22 -22.38 25.90
N LEU A 464 9.78 -23.00 24.86
CA LEU A 464 9.19 -23.05 23.54
C LEU A 464 8.57 -24.44 23.33
N ASP A 465 7.25 -24.53 23.39
CA ASP A 465 6.52 -25.74 23.02
C ASP A 465 6.47 -25.83 21.49
N GLN A 466 7.43 -26.56 20.92
CA GLN A 466 7.54 -26.71 19.47
C GLN A 466 6.38 -27.50 18.87
N GLN A 467 5.75 -28.41 19.64
CA GLN A 467 4.65 -29.23 19.18
C GLN A 467 3.37 -28.40 19.06
N GLN A 468 3.09 -27.58 20.07
CA GLN A 468 1.90 -26.72 20.10
C GLN A 468 2.15 -25.32 19.51
N ARG A 469 3.39 -25.00 19.11
CA ARG A 469 3.82 -23.69 18.61
C ARG A 469 3.51 -22.56 19.62
N ARG A 470 3.76 -22.81 20.90
CA ARG A 470 3.47 -21.89 22.01
C ARG A 470 4.73 -21.44 22.73
N VAL A 471 4.68 -20.22 23.27
CA VAL A 471 5.73 -19.64 24.10
C VAL A 471 5.20 -19.55 25.53
N VAL A 472 5.83 -20.27 26.44
CA VAL A 472 5.41 -20.37 27.84
C VAL A 472 6.39 -19.59 28.72
N VAL A 473 5.95 -18.48 29.29
CA VAL A 473 6.75 -17.67 30.21
C VAL A 473 6.69 -18.29 31.61
N GLY A 474 7.83 -18.77 32.11
CA GLY A 474 7.91 -19.46 33.40
C GLY A 474 8.57 -18.65 34.53
N HIS A 475 9.31 -17.60 34.20
CA HIS A 475 9.96 -16.71 35.18
C HIS A 475 10.13 -15.31 34.62
N VAL A 476 9.81 -14.30 35.43
CA VAL A 476 10.09 -12.89 35.13
C VAL A 476 10.62 -12.22 36.38
N GLY A 477 11.92 -11.94 36.45
CA GLY A 477 12.49 -11.53 37.73
C GLY A 477 13.99 -11.43 37.72
N GLU A 478 14.61 -11.57 38.89
CA GLU A 478 16.07 -11.63 38.98
C GLU A 478 16.63 -12.81 38.20
N HIS A 479 17.95 -12.75 37.94
CA HIS A 479 18.67 -13.87 37.40
C HIS A 479 18.51 -15.09 38.31
N LEU A 480 18.10 -16.22 37.74
CA LEU A 480 18.02 -17.49 38.47
C LEU A 480 19.43 -17.94 38.87
N ARG A 481 19.53 -18.69 39.97
CA ARG A 481 20.81 -19.08 40.58
C ARG A 481 21.72 -19.80 39.60
N ASP A 482 22.98 -19.39 39.57
CA ASP A 482 24.02 -19.94 38.72
C ASP A 482 25.38 -19.99 39.43
N LYS A 483 26.47 -20.23 38.68
CA LYS A 483 27.83 -20.27 39.27
C LYS A 483 28.26 -18.95 39.91
N SER A 484 27.67 -17.82 39.51
CA SER A 484 28.01 -16.47 39.98
C SER A 484 27.09 -15.95 41.09
N THR A 485 26.00 -16.65 41.37
CA THR A 485 24.97 -16.28 42.34
C THR A 485 24.71 -17.46 43.27
N SER A 486 25.39 -17.45 44.43
CA SER A 486 25.27 -18.49 45.47
C SER A 486 24.07 -18.30 46.37
#